data_AF-A0A958XKF5-F1
#
_entry.id   AF-A0A958XKF5-F1
#
_cell.length_a   1.000
_cell.length_b   1.000
_cell.length_c   1.000
_cell.angle_alpha   90.00
_cell.angle_beta   90.00
_cell.angle_gamma   90.00
#
_symmetry.space_group_name_H-M   'P 1'
#
loop_
_entity.id
_entity.type
_entity.pdbx_description
1 polymer ?
#
loop_
_entity_poly.entity_id
_entity_poly.type
_entity_poly.pdbx_seq_one_letter_code
_entity_poly.pdbx_strand_id
1 'polypeptide(L)'
;MHFRNYRNILACLSILLSLGTNAQLPWLKTIDPENTVATVHTVSTQATVEVSDGLHYKTNSVFHDKQRAIYQQVYENRTVARGIEGRYAWRFDGQVETEEPLEMEHYILGHQFQAQILFFDRLHPELDTPRAAVFGGKPCLMLASKNEAAVFKLFYAQSGLPLSMEIEGLAELPIVFNFDDWRPVAGVQLPFSVGIDDGARTFQFRFDAVRLNEGSLAEFRAPMRVLTEEQQLLRLHRAVMDDHWFGQTTNMKRHQADSLLIVSAGDLFTVAGNQPDAPMDRMMANRDYTVYDDLVRPVVRVSDDGTLAWVIVQVYAKGVRFDETGKPTGPLEFVSAWIELYEKMAGEWRMTGNVSNFREGRN
;
A
#
# COMPACT_ATOMS: atom_id res chain seq x y z
N MET A 1 44.08 -32.76 -18.93
CA MET A 1 43.21 -32.59 -17.75
C MET A 1 42.54 -31.22 -17.88
N HIS A 2 41.31 -31.24 -18.39
CA HIS A 2 40.50 -30.06 -18.70
C HIS A 2 39.65 -29.68 -17.49
N PHE A 3 39.58 -28.38 -17.17
CA PHE A 3 38.33 -27.67 -16.85
C PHE A 3 38.61 -26.16 -16.91
N ARG A 4 38.36 -25.59 -18.09
CA ARG A 4 38.24 -24.15 -18.37
C ARG A 4 36.84 -23.96 -18.98
N ASN A 5 36.23 -22.81 -18.68
CA ASN A 5 35.07 -22.21 -19.37
C ASN A 5 33.66 -22.64 -18.92
N TYR A 6 33.15 -22.01 -17.84
CA TYR A 6 31.73 -21.65 -17.68
C TYR A 6 31.61 -20.34 -16.89
N ARG A 7 32.09 -19.25 -17.47
CA ARG A 7 31.76 -17.87 -17.08
C ARG A 7 31.58 -17.12 -18.39
N ASN A 8 30.35 -17.00 -18.87
CA ASN A 8 29.85 -16.04 -19.89
C ASN A 8 28.48 -16.42 -20.53
N ILE A 9 27.61 -17.19 -19.85
CA ILE A 9 26.22 -17.42 -20.32
C ILE A 9 25.15 -16.82 -19.37
N LEU A 10 25.52 -16.35 -18.18
CA LEU A 10 24.58 -15.80 -17.19
C LEU A 10 24.35 -14.28 -17.26
N ALA A 11 24.99 -13.56 -18.18
CA ALA A 11 24.82 -12.11 -18.34
C ALA A 11 23.84 -11.69 -19.45
N CYS A 12 23.42 -12.61 -20.33
CA CYS A 12 22.39 -12.33 -21.34
C CYS A 12 21.00 -12.92 -21.01
N LEU A 13 20.87 -13.67 -19.91
CA LEU A 13 19.58 -14.22 -19.46
C LEU A 13 18.89 -13.35 -18.39
N SER A 14 19.60 -12.44 -17.74
CA SER A 14 19.05 -11.51 -16.72
C SER A 14 18.45 -10.23 -17.31
N ILE A 15 18.64 -9.96 -18.60
CA ILE A 15 18.00 -8.84 -19.33
C ILE A 15 16.68 -9.29 -19.99
N LEU A 16 16.41 -10.60 -20.06
CA LEU A 16 15.15 -11.17 -20.57
C LEU A 16 14.15 -11.55 -19.46
N LEU A 17 14.48 -11.32 -18.18
CA LEU A 17 13.63 -11.64 -17.03
C LEU A 17 13.03 -10.41 -16.30
N SER A 18 13.26 -9.19 -16.79
CA SER A 18 12.50 -8.00 -16.37
C SER A 18 11.58 -7.44 -17.46
N LEU A 19 11.52 -8.09 -18.63
CA LEU A 19 10.37 -8.04 -19.52
C LEU A 19 9.31 -9.04 -19.02
N GLY A 20 9.15 -9.12 -17.68
CA GLY A 20 7.97 -9.73 -17.08
C GLY A 20 6.80 -9.10 -17.79
N THR A 21 6.08 -9.93 -18.53
CA THR A 21 4.99 -9.52 -19.38
C THR A 21 4.15 -8.54 -18.55
N ASN A 22 4.15 -7.26 -18.94
CA ASN A 22 3.09 -6.32 -18.62
C ASN A 22 1.82 -6.84 -19.32
N ALA A 23 1.44 -8.09 -19.03
CA ALA A 23 0.18 -8.67 -19.41
C ALA A 23 -0.83 -7.93 -18.54
N GLN A 24 -1.18 -6.74 -19.03
CA GLN A 24 -2.23 -5.93 -18.49
C GLN A 24 -3.43 -6.84 -18.26
N LEU A 25 -4.00 -6.79 -17.06
CA LEU A 25 -5.13 -7.62 -16.66
C LEU A 25 -6.17 -7.61 -17.79
N PRO A 26 -6.67 -8.78 -18.23
CA PRO A 26 -7.43 -8.88 -19.49
C PRO A 26 -8.61 -7.92 -19.60
N TRP A 27 -9.26 -7.61 -18.47
CA TRP A 27 -10.40 -6.70 -18.39
C TRP A 27 -10.04 -5.22 -18.46
N LEU A 28 -8.81 -4.81 -18.13
CA LEU A 28 -8.43 -3.40 -18.11
C LEU A 28 -8.57 -2.75 -19.49
N LYS A 29 -8.34 -3.50 -20.57
CA LYS A 29 -8.58 -3.00 -21.94
C LYS A 29 -10.04 -2.63 -22.21
N THR A 30 -10.97 -3.26 -21.48
CA THR A 30 -12.41 -3.01 -21.60
C THR A 30 -12.85 -1.87 -20.69
N ILE A 31 -12.42 -1.89 -19.43
CA ILE A 31 -12.87 -0.91 -18.45
C ILE A 31 -12.06 0.39 -18.48
N ASP A 32 -10.87 0.38 -19.07
CA ASP A 32 -9.94 1.51 -19.16
C ASP A 32 -9.23 1.53 -20.53
N PRO A 33 -9.95 1.86 -21.62
CA PRO A 33 -9.39 1.86 -22.97
C PRO A 33 -8.31 2.94 -23.16
N GLU A 34 -8.30 3.98 -22.33
CA GLU A 34 -7.33 5.08 -22.38
C GLU A 34 -6.08 4.82 -21.52
N ASN A 35 -6.01 3.68 -20.83
CA ASN A 35 -4.93 3.32 -19.92
C ASN A 35 -4.73 4.34 -18.78
N THR A 36 -5.82 4.96 -18.33
CA THR A 36 -5.85 5.88 -17.19
C THR A 36 -5.39 5.20 -15.90
N VAL A 37 -5.62 3.91 -15.71
CA VAL A 37 -5.22 3.14 -14.51
C VAL A 37 -3.72 3.21 -14.25
N ALA A 38 -2.90 3.41 -15.29
CA ALA A 38 -1.45 3.58 -15.13
C ALA A 38 -1.08 4.84 -14.30
N THR A 39 -1.95 5.84 -14.25
CA THR A 39 -1.77 7.09 -13.49
C THR A 39 -2.66 7.15 -12.25
N VAL A 40 -3.34 6.06 -11.91
CA VAL A 40 -4.12 5.99 -10.67
C VAL A 40 -3.20 5.59 -9.51
N HIS A 41 -3.07 6.49 -8.55
CA HIS A 41 -2.27 6.33 -7.34
C HIS A 41 -3.13 6.30 -6.07
N THR A 42 -4.42 6.63 -6.19
CA THR A 42 -5.36 6.62 -5.07
C THR A 42 -6.76 6.29 -5.56
N VAL A 43 -7.50 5.51 -4.78
CA VAL A 43 -8.92 5.26 -4.96
C VAL A 43 -9.62 5.59 -3.65
N SER A 44 -10.57 6.51 -3.66
CA SER A 44 -11.40 6.81 -2.50
C SER A 44 -12.88 6.56 -2.80
N THR A 45 -13.59 6.05 -1.79
CA THR A 45 -14.98 5.63 -1.96
C THR A 45 -15.84 6.06 -0.78
N GLN A 46 -17.12 6.29 -1.07
CA GLN A 46 -18.17 6.44 -0.07
C GLN A 46 -19.36 5.57 -0.48
N ALA A 47 -19.90 4.80 0.47
CA ALA A 47 -21.05 3.95 0.21
C ALA A 47 -22.03 3.92 1.38
N THR A 48 -23.29 3.65 1.07
CA THR A 48 -24.28 3.19 2.04
C THR A 48 -24.35 1.67 1.99
N VAL A 49 -24.43 1.03 3.16
CA VAL A 49 -24.44 -0.41 3.31
C VAL A 49 -25.71 -0.86 4.02
N GLU A 50 -26.39 -1.83 3.43
CA GLU A 50 -27.52 -2.54 4.02
C GLU A 50 -27.12 -4.00 4.25
N VAL A 51 -27.37 -4.52 5.45
CA VAL A 51 -27.05 -5.91 5.80
C VAL A 51 -28.35 -6.69 5.96
N SER A 52 -28.34 -7.96 5.56
CA SER A 52 -29.49 -8.89 5.68
C SER A 52 -30.10 -9.01 7.10
N ASP A 53 -29.35 -8.69 8.15
CA ASP A 53 -29.81 -8.68 9.54
C ASP A 53 -30.51 -7.37 9.95
N GLY A 54 -30.68 -6.43 9.01
CA GLY A 54 -31.28 -5.11 9.23
C GLY A 54 -30.30 -4.05 9.73
N LEU A 55 -29.00 -4.35 9.83
CA LEU A 55 -27.99 -3.34 10.13
C LEU A 55 -27.76 -2.41 8.93
N HIS A 56 -27.66 -1.11 9.21
CA HIS A 56 -27.38 -0.07 8.22
C HIS A 56 -26.22 0.81 8.68
N TYR A 57 -25.30 1.13 7.79
CA TYR A 57 -24.20 2.05 8.04
C TYR A 57 -23.67 2.66 6.75
N LYS A 58 -22.84 3.70 6.86
CA LYS A 58 -22.06 4.23 5.75
C LYS A 58 -20.63 3.76 5.83
N THR A 59 -19.95 3.74 4.70
CA THR A 59 -18.51 3.45 4.65
C THR A 59 -17.77 4.52 3.89
N ASN A 60 -16.57 4.81 4.35
CA ASN A 60 -15.58 5.59 3.62
C ASN A 60 -14.32 4.74 3.46
N SER A 61 -13.67 4.77 2.31
CA SER A 61 -12.40 4.09 2.12
C SER A 61 -11.42 4.92 1.33
N VAL A 62 -10.13 4.72 1.59
CA VAL A 62 -9.02 5.24 0.78
C VAL A 62 -8.02 4.13 0.60
N PHE A 63 -7.61 3.91 -0.63
CA PHE A 63 -6.57 2.96 -1.01
C PHE A 63 -5.51 3.68 -1.83
N HIS A 64 -4.25 3.58 -1.42
CA HIS A 64 -3.10 3.94 -2.25
C HIS A 64 -2.41 2.69 -2.78
N ASP A 65 -2.10 1.75 -1.89
CA ASP A 65 -1.55 0.44 -2.19
C ASP A 65 -1.84 -0.53 -1.03
N LYS A 66 -1.33 -1.76 -1.12
CA LYS A 66 -1.55 -2.81 -0.11
C LYS A 66 -1.04 -2.45 1.29
N GLN A 67 -0.08 -1.53 1.41
CA GLN A 67 0.49 -1.06 2.68
C GLN A 67 -0.17 0.23 3.17
N ARG A 68 -1.07 0.82 2.39
CA ARG A 68 -1.66 2.12 2.62
C ARG A 68 -3.12 2.09 2.23
N ALA A 69 -3.93 1.58 3.15
CA ALA A 69 -5.37 1.49 2.95
C ALA A 69 -6.11 1.75 4.26
N ILE A 70 -7.23 2.46 4.19
CA ILE A 70 -8.13 2.70 5.31
C ILE A 70 -9.56 2.35 4.89
N TYR A 71 -10.29 1.74 5.81
CA TYR A 71 -11.70 1.43 5.72
C TYR A 71 -12.41 1.90 7.00
N GLN A 72 -13.38 2.80 6.85
CA GLN A 72 -14.15 3.38 7.94
C GLN A 72 -15.61 3.01 7.80
N GLN A 73 -16.22 2.58 8.91
CA GLN A 73 -17.64 2.31 9.06
C GLN A 73 -18.25 3.38 9.96
N VAL A 74 -19.27 4.07 9.48
CA VAL A 74 -19.98 5.14 10.16
C VAL A 74 -21.41 4.66 10.45
N TYR A 75 -21.65 4.34 11.71
CA TYR A 75 -22.96 3.97 12.23
C TYR A 75 -23.66 5.22 12.78
N GLU A 76 -24.94 5.10 13.15
CA GLU A 76 -25.70 6.20 13.75
C GLU A 76 -25.05 6.75 15.04
N ASN A 77 -24.46 5.87 15.86
CA ASN A 77 -23.96 6.21 17.19
C ASN A 77 -22.44 6.07 17.37
N ARG A 78 -21.70 5.62 16.35
CA ARG A 78 -20.25 5.41 16.42
C ARG A 78 -19.60 5.38 15.05
N THR A 79 -18.31 5.68 15.02
CA THR A 79 -17.46 5.54 13.84
C THR A 79 -16.29 4.63 14.17
N VAL A 80 -16.02 3.65 13.31
CA VAL A 80 -14.88 2.74 13.46
C VAL A 80 -14.06 2.78 12.19
N ALA A 81 -12.82 3.26 12.28
CA ALA A 81 -11.84 3.18 11.21
C ALA A 81 -10.88 2.01 11.45
N ARG A 82 -10.43 1.38 10.37
CA ARG A 82 -9.33 0.42 10.38
C ARG A 82 -8.37 0.75 9.26
N GLY A 83 -7.08 0.67 9.52
CA GLY A 83 -6.07 1.03 8.53
C GLY A 83 -4.88 0.10 8.52
N ILE A 84 -4.20 0.08 7.39
CA ILE A 84 -2.88 -0.54 7.18
C ILE A 84 -1.93 0.60 6.86
N GLU A 85 -0.82 0.64 7.58
CA GLU A 85 0.29 1.57 7.35
C GLU A 85 1.61 0.83 7.45
N GLY A 86 2.13 0.39 6.30
CA GLY A 86 3.31 -0.48 6.25
C GLY A 86 3.00 -1.88 6.78
N ARG A 87 3.71 -2.29 7.83
CA ARG A 87 3.56 -3.60 8.51
C ARG A 87 2.76 -3.50 9.81
N TYR A 88 1.91 -2.48 9.92
CA TYR A 88 1.09 -2.18 11.09
C TYR A 88 -0.37 -2.06 10.65
N ALA A 89 -1.23 -2.84 11.31
CA ALA A 89 -2.68 -2.72 11.18
C ALA A 89 -3.24 -2.11 12.46
N TRP A 90 -4.27 -1.28 12.33
CA TRP A 90 -4.86 -0.59 13.46
C TRP A 90 -6.36 -0.43 13.33
N ARG A 91 -6.99 -0.12 14.47
CA ARG A 91 -8.40 0.22 14.59
C ARG A 91 -8.55 1.47 15.46
N PHE A 92 -9.39 2.40 15.02
CA PHE A 92 -9.78 3.59 15.77
C PHE A 92 -11.29 3.61 15.95
N ASP A 93 -11.77 3.67 17.19
CA ASP A 93 -13.21 3.65 17.51
C ASP A 93 -13.83 5.04 17.74
N GLY A 94 -13.09 6.10 17.41
CA GLY A 94 -13.44 7.49 17.68
C GLY A 94 -12.84 8.03 18.97
N GLN A 95 -12.28 7.18 19.83
CA GLN A 95 -11.65 7.59 21.08
C GLN A 95 -10.20 7.12 21.17
N VAL A 96 -9.94 5.85 20.90
CA VAL A 96 -8.62 5.22 21.06
C VAL A 96 -8.24 4.46 19.79
N GLU A 97 -6.96 4.54 19.44
CA GLU A 97 -6.38 3.68 18.42
C GLU A 97 -5.76 2.44 19.08
N THR A 98 -6.11 1.26 18.60
CA THR A 98 -5.56 -0.01 19.02
C THR A 98 -4.87 -0.69 17.85
N GLU A 99 -3.70 -1.26 18.08
CA GLU A 99 -3.05 -2.15 17.13
C GLU A 99 -3.91 -3.41 16.94
N GLU A 100 -4.01 -3.87 15.70
CA GLU A 100 -4.72 -5.09 15.31
C GLU A 100 -3.71 -6.09 14.71
N PRO A 101 -4.01 -7.40 14.73
CA PRO A 101 -3.19 -8.39 14.06
C PRO A 101 -3.08 -8.10 12.56
N LEU A 102 -1.94 -8.43 11.94
CA LEU A 102 -1.69 -8.13 10.51
C LEU A 102 -2.66 -8.88 9.60
N GLU A 103 -3.26 -9.98 10.05
CA GLU A 103 -4.32 -10.72 9.35
C GLU A 103 -5.54 -9.84 9.04
N MET A 104 -5.74 -8.74 9.78
CA MET A 104 -6.75 -7.72 9.47
C MET A 104 -6.49 -6.99 8.15
N GLU A 105 -5.30 -7.11 7.56
CA GLU A 105 -4.98 -6.65 6.21
C GLU A 105 -5.99 -7.20 5.20
N HIS A 106 -6.33 -8.50 5.28
CA HIS A 106 -7.30 -9.12 4.36
C HIS A 106 -8.69 -8.51 4.49
N TYR A 107 -9.11 -8.20 5.72
CA TYR A 107 -10.38 -7.51 5.94
C TYR A 107 -10.37 -6.11 5.33
N ILE A 108 -9.32 -5.31 5.58
CA ILE A 108 -9.25 -3.93 5.10
C ILE A 108 -9.14 -3.87 3.57
N LEU A 109 -8.27 -4.68 2.97
CA LEU A 109 -8.08 -4.75 1.52
C LEU A 109 -9.28 -5.39 0.82
N GLY A 110 -9.95 -6.36 1.44
CA GLY A 110 -11.17 -7.00 0.92
C GLY A 110 -12.33 -6.02 0.73
N HIS A 111 -12.33 -4.88 1.44
CA HIS A 111 -13.32 -3.81 1.31
C HIS A 111 -12.90 -2.69 0.33
N GLN A 112 -11.78 -2.83 -0.38
CA GLN A 112 -11.33 -1.87 -1.39
C GLN A 112 -11.78 -2.31 -2.80
N PHE A 113 -13.08 -2.49 -3.03
CA PHE A 113 -13.61 -3.21 -4.20
C PHE A 113 -13.14 -2.68 -5.56
N GLN A 114 -13.11 -1.36 -5.73
CA GLN A 114 -12.64 -0.75 -6.97
C GLN A 114 -11.13 -0.96 -7.14
N ALA A 115 -10.35 -0.88 -6.06
CA ALA A 115 -8.92 -1.21 -6.10
C ALA A 115 -8.67 -2.70 -6.42
N GLN A 116 -9.51 -3.61 -5.91
CA GLN A 116 -9.47 -5.04 -6.23
C GLN A 116 -9.62 -5.30 -7.73
N ILE A 117 -10.43 -4.49 -8.43
CA ILE A 117 -10.61 -4.59 -9.88
C ILE A 117 -9.43 -3.96 -10.63
N LEU A 118 -8.97 -2.78 -10.21
CA LEU A 118 -7.94 -2.03 -10.92
C LEU A 118 -6.53 -2.60 -10.75
N PHE A 119 -6.26 -3.19 -9.59
CA PHE A 119 -4.92 -3.58 -9.15
C PHE A 119 -4.87 -5.03 -8.66
N PHE A 120 -5.69 -5.91 -9.25
CA PHE A 120 -5.81 -7.30 -8.83
C PHE A 120 -4.46 -8.03 -8.79
N ASP A 121 -3.61 -7.83 -9.80
CA ASP A 121 -2.26 -8.39 -9.89
C ASP A 121 -1.30 -7.88 -8.82
N ARG A 122 -1.49 -6.64 -8.36
CA ARG A 122 -0.67 -6.01 -7.31
C ARG A 122 -1.10 -6.46 -5.91
N LEU A 123 -2.39 -6.69 -5.73
CA LEU A 123 -2.98 -7.14 -4.47
C LEU A 123 -2.83 -8.65 -4.27
N HIS A 124 -2.94 -9.41 -5.36
CA HIS A 124 -2.92 -10.86 -5.37
C HIS A 124 -1.82 -11.36 -6.31
N PRO A 125 -0.58 -11.49 -5.81
CA PRO A 125 0.52 -12.01 -6.61
C PRO A 125 0.25 -13.48 -7.03
N GLU A 126 1.05 -14.03 -7.93
CA GLU A 126 0.89 -15.44 -8.37
C GLU A 126 -0.41 -15.70 -9.15
N LEU A 127 -0.64 -14.88 -10.18
CA LEU A 127 -1.76 -15.05 -11.10
C LEU A 127 -1.65 -16.34 -11.92
N ASP A 128 -2.74 -17.10 -11.95
CA ASP A 128 -2.93 -18.23 -12.85
C ASP A 128 -3.19 -17.78 -14.29
N THR A 129 -3.20 -18.72 -15.23
CA THR A 129 -3.71 -18.45 -16.58
C THR A 129 -5.24 -18.36 -16.56
N PRO A 130 -5.86 -17.34 -17.18
CA PRO A 130 -7.31 -17.29 -17.31
C PRO A 130 -7.88 -18.56 -17.96
N ARG A 131 -8.99 -19.06 -17.42
CA ARG A 131 -9.67 -20.26 -17.93
C ARG A 131 -11.17 -20.01 -18.13
N ALA A 132 -11.78 -20.78 -19.03
CA ALA A 132 -13.23 -20.77 -19.19
C ALA A 132 -13.92 -21.25 -17.90
N ALA A 133 -14.98 -20.55 -17.51
CA ALA A 133 -15.78 -20.83 -16.33
C ALA A 133 -17.26 -20.55 -16.59
N VAL A 134 -18.10 -20.85 -15.61
CA VAL A 134 -19.53 -20.50 -15.61
C VAL A 134 -19.83 -19.84 -14.27
N PHE A 135 -20.39 -18.63 -14.30
CA PHE A 135 -20.82 -17.91 -13.11
C PHE A 135 -22.27 -17.46 -13.31
N GLY A 136 -23.16 -17.75 -12.35
CA GLY A 136 -24.59 -17.47 -12.47
C GLY A 136 -25.24 -18.07 -13.72
N GLY A 137 -24.78 -19.26 -14.16
CA GLY A 137 -25.25 -19.93 -15.38
C GLY A 137 -24.76 -19.30 -16.71
N LYS A 138 -23.91 -18.27 -16.67
CA LYS A 138 -23.37 -17.60 -17.86
C LYS A 138 -21.91 -18.01 -18.10
N PRO A 139 -21.54 -18.34 -19.35
CA PRO A 139 -20.13 -18.55 -19.71
C PRO A 139 -19.30 -17.29 -19.45
N CYS A 140 -18.16 -17.45 -18.81
CA CYS A 140 -17.25 -16.37 -18.46
C CYS A 140 -15.79 -16.86 -18.48
N LEU A 141 -14.87 -15.96 -18.16
CA LEU A 141 -13.48 -16.28 -17.85
C LEU A 141 -13.25 -16.09 -16.35
N MET A 142 -12.35 -16.90 -15.81
CA MET A 142 -11.93 -16.82 -14.41
C MET A 142 -10.40 -16.70 -14.37
N LEU A 143 -9.92 -15.69 -13.65
CA LEU A 143 -8.53 -15.55 -13.25
C LEU A 143 -8.42 -15.86 -11.76
N ALA A 144 -7.48 -16.72 -11.38
CA ALA A 144 -7.23 -17.04 -9.98
C ALA A 144 -5.87 -16.50 -9.52
N SER A 145 -5.76 -16.29 -8.22
CA SER A 145 -4.52 -16.08 -7.49
C SER A 145 -4.61 -16.82 -6.16
N LYS A 146 -3.46 -17.20 -5.62
CA LYS A 146 -3.36 -17.82 -4.32
C LYS A 146 -2.25 -17.14 -3.52
N ASN A 147 -2.49 -16.94 -2.23
CA ASN A 147 -1.45 -16.63 -1.27
C ASN A 147 -1.53 -17.59 -0.06
N GLU A 148 -0.78 -17.30 1.00
CA GLU A 148 -0.75 -18.12 2.22
C GLU A 148 -2.10 -18.17 2.94
N ALA A 149 -2.93 -17.14 2.81
CA ALA A 149 -4.19 -17.00 3.54
C ALA A 149 -5.41 -17.51 2.76
N ALA A 150 -5.45 -17.29 1.44
CA ALA A 150 -6.66 -17.50 0.66
C ALA A 150 -6.41 -17.75 -0.83
N VAL A 151 -7.45 -18.22 -1.51
CA VAL A 151 -7.54 -18.27 -2.97
C VAL A 151 -8.54 -17.21 -3.43
N PHE A 152 -8.11 -16.34 -4.33
CA PHE A 152 -8.91 -15.26 -4.91
C PHE A 152 -9.25 -15.62 -6.35
N LYS A 153 -10.53 -15.54 -6.72
CA LYS A 153 -10.99 -15.81 -8.09
C LYS A 153 -11.76 -14.61 -8.59
N LEU A 154 -11.31 -13.98 -9.67
CA LEU A 154 -12.06 -12.95 -10.36
C LEU A 154 -12.71 -13.54 -11.61
N PHE A 155 -14.03 -13.42 -11.69
CA PHE A 155 -14.84 -13.82 -12.84
C PHE A 155 -15.18 -12.59 -13.67
N TYR A 156 -15.00 -12.68 -14.97
CA TYR A 156 -15.29 -11.59 -15.90
C TYR A 156 -15.92 -12.12 -17.20
N ALA A 157 -16.82 -11.34 -17.76
CA ALA A 157 -17.51 -11.67 -19.00
C ALA A 157 -16.52 -11.77 -20.17
N GLN A 158 -16.94 -12.42 -21.26
CA GLN A 158 -16.14 -12.43 -22.49
C GLN A 158 -15.90 -11.03 -23.07
N SER A 159 -16.76 -10.06 -22.75
CA SER A 159 -16.54 -8.64 -23.07
C SER A 159 -15.39 -8.01 -22.29
N GLY A 160 -14.89 -8.68 -21.24
CA GLY A 160 -13.90 -8.15 -20.32
C GLY A 160 -14.50 -7.49 -19.09
N LEU A 161 -15.81 -7.34 -18.94
CA LEU A 161 -16.37 -6.70 -17.73
C LEU A 161 -16.31 -7.65 -16.52
N PRO A 162 -15.70 -7.26 -15.39
CA PRO A 162 -15.77 -8.06 -14.16
C PRO A 162 -17.22 -8.30 -13.71
N LEU A 163 -17.51 -9.51 -13.24
CA LEU A 163 -18.84 -9.94 -12.83
C LEU A 163 -18.88 -10.25 -11.34
N SER A 164 -17.88 -10.99 -10.86
CA SER A 164 -17.83 -11.47 -9.48
C SER A 164 -16.40 -11.67 -9.02
N MET A 165 -16.21 -11.64 -7.70
CA MET A 165 -15.01 -12.15 -7.04
C MET A 165 -15.42 -13.22 -6.03
N GLU A 166 -14.61 -14.26 -5.87
CA GLU A 166 -14.78 -15.26 -4.81
C GLU A 166 -13.48 -15.35 -4.01
N ILE A 167 -13.62 -15.48 -2.68
CA ILE A 167 -12.49 -15.69 -1.77
C ILE A 167 -12.72 -16.98 -0.99
N GLU A 168 -11.81 -17.92 -1.11
CA GLU A 168 -11.83 -19.21 -0.42
C GLU A 168 -10.74 -19.28 0.65
N GLY A 169 -11.02 -19.95 1.77
CA GLY A 169 -10.06 -20.21 2.85
C GLY A 169 -10.14 -19.25 4.04
N LEU A 170 -10.82 -18.11 3.91
CA LEU A 170 -11.03 -17.16 5.03
C LEU A 170 -12.24 -17.52 5.91
N ALA A 171 -13.16 -18.35 5.41
CA ALA A 171 -14.38 -18.77 6.10
C ALA A 171 -14.73 -20.22 5.68
N GLU A 172 -15.73 -20.81 6.35
CA GLU A 172 -16.22 -22.17 6.03
C GLU A 172 -16.82 -22.23 4.62
N LEU A 173 -17.52 -21.17 4.22
CA LEU A 173 -18.05 -20.99 2.87
C LEU A 173 -17.25 -19.91 2.13
N PRO A 174 -17.12 -19.99 0.79
CA PRO A 174 -16.52 -18.93 0.00
C PRO A 174 -17.26 -17.60 0.20
N ILE A 175 -16.51 -16.51 0.34
CA ILE A 175 -17.09 -15.16 0.33
C ILE A 175 -17.25 -14.74 -1.13
N VAL A 176 -18.48 -14.41 -1.54
CA VAL A 176 -18.83 -14.09 -2.93
C VAL A 176 -19.19 -12.63 -3.05
N PHE A 177 -18.56 -11.92 -3.99
CA PHE A 177 -18.78 -10.51 -4.30
C PHE A 177 -19.39 -10.40 -5.68
N ASN A 178 -20.52 -9.72 -5.84
CA ASN A 178 -21.15 -9.46 -7.13
C ASN A 178 -21.00 -7.98 -7.47
N PHE A 179 -20.50 -7.67 -8.67
CA PHE A 179 -20.29 -6.30 -9.16
C PHE A 179 -21.39 -5.89 -10.13
N ASP A 180 -22.05 -4.77 -9.86
CA ASP A 180 -23.13 -4.23 -10.71
C ASP A 180 -23.08 -2.70 -10.76
N ASP A 181 -23.98 -2.10 -11.56
CA ASP A 181 -24.12 -0.65 -11.74
C ASP A 181 -22.79 0.01 -12.14
N TRP A 182 -22.27 -0.40 -13.30
CA TRP A 182 -21.01 0.09 -13.82
C TRP A 182 -21.15 1.50 -14.40
N ARG A 183 -20.30 2.42 -13.93
CA ARG A 183 -20.31 3.82 -14.35
C ARG A 183 -18.90 4.33 -14.65
N PRO A 184 -18.74 5.29 -15.57
CA PRO A 184 -17.45 5.90 -15.85
C PRO A 184 -17.00 6.84 -14.72
N VAL A 185 -15.75 6.72 -14.30
CA VAL A 185 -15.04 7.62 -13.38
C VAL A 185 -13.69 7.95 -14.01
N ALA A 186 -13.51 9.21 -14.44
CA ALA A 186 -12.31 9.65 -15.16
C ALA A 186 -11.92 8.73 -16.34
N GLY A 187 -12.90 8.28 -17.12
CA GLY A 187 -12.68 7.38 -18.27
C GLY A 187 -12.69 5.88 -17.95
N VAL A 188 -12.66 5.51 -16.67
CA VAL A 188 -12.62 4.11 -16.22
C VAL A 188 -14.00 3.62 -15.77
N GLN A 189 -14.47 2.48 -16.28
CA GLN A 189 -15.72 1.85 -15.82
C GLN A 189 -15.50 1.15 -14.48
N LEU A 190 -16.23 1.57 -13.45
CA LEU A 190 -16.15 1.03 -12.09
C LEU A 190 -17.53 0.68 -11.54
N PRO A 191 -17.67 -0.34 -10.67
CA PRO A 191 -18.95 -0.70 -10.09
C PRO A 191 -19.36 0.30 -9.00
N PHE A 192 -20.63 0.69 -9.03
CA PHE A 192 -21.29 1.50 -7.99
C PHE A 192 -22.25 0.69 -7.12
N SER A 193 -22.38 -0.62 -7.38
CA SER A 193 -23.12 -1.56 -6.55
C SER A 193 -22.29 -2.81 -6.33
N VAL A 194 -22.11 -3.20 -5.06
CA VAL A 194 -21.41 -4.44 -4.71
C VAL A 194 -22.25 -5.22 -3.69
N GLY A 195 -22.66 -6.43 -4.06
CA GLY A 195 -23.30 -7.37 -3.15
C GLY A 195 -22.26 -8.37 -2.61
N ILE A 196 -22.22 -8.60 -1.31
CA ILE A 196 -21.33 -9.60 -0.69
C ILE A 196 -22.20 -10.64 0.00
N ASP A 197 -21.86 -11.91 -0.16
CA ASP A 197 -22.40 -13.04 0.62
C ASP A 197 -21.22 -13.72 1.32
N ASP A 198 -21.18 -13.66 2.65
CA ASP A 198 -20.15 -14.33 3.46
C ASP A 198 -20.59 -15.73 3.96
N GLY A 199 -21.72 -16.23 3.47
CA GLY A 199 -22.34 -17.48 3.88
C GLY A 199 -23.21 -17.37 5.14
N ALA A 200 -23.05 -16.32 5.94
CA ALA A 200 -23.87 -16.04 7.12
C ALA A 200 -24.81 -14.85 6.91
N ARG A 201 -24.34 -13.82 6.21
CA ARG A 201 -25.05 -12.57 5.93
C ARG A 201 -24.73 -12.09 4.52
N THR A 202 -25.71 -11.40 3.95
CA THR A 202 -25.47 -10.59 2.76
C THR A 202 -25.33 -9.12 3.11
N PHE A 203 -24.47 -8.43 2.36
CA PHE A 203 -24.19 -7.00 2.46
C PHE A 203 -24.40 -6.36 1.10
N GLN A 204 -25.16 -5.27 1.05
CA GLN A 204 -25.38 -4.52 -0.18
C GLN A 204 -24.74 -3.14 -0.05
N PHE A 205 -23.61 -2.95 -0.73
CA PHE A 205 -22.95 -1.66 -0.85
C PHE A 205 -23.52 -0.90 -2.05
N ARG A 206 -23.90 0.35 -1.83
CA ARG A 206 -24.27 1.31 -2.88
C ARG A 206 -23.36 2.52 -2.77
N PHE A 207 -22.50 2.71 -3.77
CA PHE A 207 -21.51 3.76 -3.75
C PHE A 207 -22.16 5.08 -4.17
N ASP A 208 -22.04 6.07 -3.31
CA ASP A 208 -22.46 7.45 -3.59
C ASP A 208 -21.34 8.20 -4.30
N ALA A 209 -20.08 7.82 -4.03
CA ALA A 209 -18.90 8.39 -4.67
C ALA A 209 -17.80 7.34 -4.85
N VAL A 210 -17.17 7.39 -6.03
CA VAL A 210 -15.91 6.72 -6.35
C VAL A 210 -15.03 7.77 -7.03
N ARG A 211 -13.84 8.00 -6.49
CA ARG A 211 -12.90 9.02 -6.99
C ARG A 211 -11.52 8.40 -7.19
N LEU A 212 -10.86 8.80 -8.26
CA LEU A 212 -9.50 8.38 -8.59
C LEU A 212 -8.56 9.56 -8.37
N ASN A 213 -7.39 9.31 -7.78
CA ASN A 213 -6.39 10.32 -7.44
C ASN A 213 -6.89 11.42 -6.48
N GLU A 214 -7.93 11.11 -5.71
CA GLU A 214 -8.48 11.97 -4.67
C GLU A 214 -8.60 11.21 -3.35
N GLY A 215 -8.55 11.95 -2.24
CA GLY A 215 -8.63 11.44 -0.88
C GLY A 215 -7.27 11.43 -0.18
N SER A 216 -7.28 11.42 1.14
CA SER A 216 -6.07 11.38 1.96
C SER A 216 -6.25 10.45 3.14
N LEU A 217 -5.23 9.62 3.42
CA LEU A 217 -5.19 8.80 4.62
C LEU A 217 -5.33 9.63 5.90
N ALA A 218 -4.85 10.88 5.87
CA ALA A 218 -4.91 11.80 7.01
C ALA A 218 -6.33 12.12 7.48
N GLU A 219 -7.33 12.03 6.61
CA GLU A 219 -8.73 12.32 6.93
C GLU A 219 -9.36 11.26 7.85
N PHE A 220 -8.82 10.03 7.85
CA PHE A 220 -9.38 8.89 8.57
C PHE A 220 -8.54 8.45 9.77
N ARG A 221 -7.30 8.93 9.81
CA ARG A 221 -6.32 8.69 10.87
C ARG A 221 -6.81 9.22 12.22
N ALA A 222 -6.58 8.45 13.29
CA ALA A 222 -6.82 8.94 14.65
C ALA A 222 -5.96 10.21 14.90
N PRO A 223 -6.45 11.25 15.59
CA PRO A 223 -5.64 12.43 15.90
C PRO A 223 -4.38 12.07 16.70
N MET A 224 -3.23 12.70 16.42
CA MET A 224 -1.96 12.38 17.11
C MET A 224 -2.09 12.40 18.65
N ARG A 225 -2.90 13.31 19.20
CA ARG A 225 -3.13 13.47 20.64
C ARG A 225 -3.80 12.28 21.34
N VAL A 226 -4.44 11.37 20.60
CA VAL A 226 -5.08 10.16 21.18
C VAL A 226 -4.21 8.92 21.02
N LEU A 227 -3.07 9.04 20.34
CA LEU A 227 -2.13 7.96 20.12
C LEU A 227 -1.18 7.82 21.31
N THR A 228 -0.81 6.60 21.62
CA THR A 228 0.34 6.32 22.48
C THR A 228 1.63 6.84 21.84
N GLU A 229 2.68 7.06 22.64
CA GLU A 229 3.98 7.53 22.12
C GLU A 229 4.54 6.60 21.03
N GLU A 230 4.41 5.28 21.20
CA GLU A 230 4.82 4.29 20.19
C GLU A 230 4.05 4.48 18.87
N GLN A 231 2.72 4.63 18.93
CA GLN A 231 1.89 4.85 17.73
C GLN A 231 2.23 6.18 17.04
N GLN A 232 2.52 7.23 17.81
CA GLN A 232 2.95 8.50 17.23
C GLN A 232 4.26 8.33 16.44
N LEU A 233 5.22 7.60 16.98
CA LEU A 233 6.51 7.34 16.33
C LEU A 233 6.38 6.42 15.12
N LEU A 234 5.55 5.36 15.18
CA LEU A 234 5.23 4.54 14.01
C LEU A 234 4.65 5.38 12.88
N ARG A 235 3.78 6.33 13.21
CA ARG A 235 3.16 7.18 12.19
C ARG A 235 4.10 8.25 11.64
N LEU A 236 5.01 8.76 12.46
CA LEU A 236 6.09 9.63 11.98
C LEU A 236 7.04 8.90 11.05
N HIS A 237 7.44 7.67 11.41
CA HIS A 237 8.24 6.82 10.54
C HIS A 237 7.54 6.60 9.19
N ARG A 238 6.23 6.27 9.21
CA ARG A 238 5.47 6.11 7.98
C ARG A 238 5.40 7.40 7.14
N ALA A 239 5.23 8.55 7.78
CA ALA A 239 5.25 9.83 7.08
C ALA A 239 6.61 10.08 6.40
N VAL A 240 7.72 9.79 7.09
CA VAL A 240 9.07 9.87 6.53
C VAL A 240 9.25 8.91 5.35
N MET A 241 8.73 7.68 5.43
CA MET A 241 8.74 6.70 4.33
C MET A 241 7.94 7.20 3.13
N ASP A 242 6.75 7.77 3.35
CA ASP A 242 5.92 8.32 2.29
C ASP A 242 6.61 9.52 1.62
N ASP A 243 7.21 10.41 2.40
CA ASP A 243 7.94 11.55 1.85
C ASP A 243 9.18 11.11 1.05
N HIS A 244 9.89 10.06 1.48
CA HIS A 244 10.96 9.46 0.68
C HIS A 244 10.45 8.91 -0.65
N TRP A 245 9.32 8.19 -0.61
CA TRP A 245 8.70 7.61 -1.79
C TRP A 245 8.27 8.67 -2.81
N PHE A 246 7.64 9.75 -2.33
CA PHE A 246 7.12 10.83 -3.17
C PHE A 246 8.13 11.97 -3.42
N GLY A 247 9.38 11.84 -2.97
CA GLY A 247 10.42 12.86 -3.11
C GLY A 247 10.09 14.20 -2.42
N GLN A 248 9.33 14.18 -1.33
CA GLN A 248 8.84 15.37 -0.62
C GLN A 248 9.84 15.83 0.46
N THR A 249 11.03 16.26 0.07
CA THR A 249 12.12 16.66 0.99
C THR A 249 11.71 17.75 1.98
N THR A 250 10.87 18.70 1.55
CA THR A 250 10.30 19.75 2.41
C THR A 250 9.42 19.17 3.52
N ASN A 251 8.65 18.11 3.25
CA ASN A 251 7.84 17.46 4.28
C ASN A 251 8.70 16.66 5.24
N MET A 252 9.74 15.94 4.75
CA MET A 252 10.68 15.22 5.61
C MET A 252 11.28 16.13 6.68
N LYS A 253 11.67 17.35 6.31
CA LYS A 253 12.22 18.35 7.24
C LYS A 253 11.25 18.77 8.33
N ARG A 254 9.94 18.77 8.06
CA ARG A 254 8.94 19.08 9.09
C ARG A 254 8.93 18.05 10.22
N HIS A 255 9.48 16.86 10.01
CA HIS A 255 9.62 15.84 11.03
C HIS A 255 10.94 15.92 11.80
N GLN A 256 11.90 16.75 11.34
CA GLN A 256 13.23 16.88 11.92
C GLN A 256 13.29 17.99 12.97
N ALA A 257 14.26 17.90 13.88
CA ALA A 257 14.68 19.00 14.73
C ALA A 257 15.52 20.03 13.93
N ASP A 258 15.85 21.16 14.56
CA ASP A 258 16.68 22.21 13.96
C ASP A 258 18.07 21.73 13.53
N SER A 259 18.53 20.62 14.10
CA SER A 259 19.73 19.90 13.66
C SER A 259 19.51 18.40 13.69
N LEU A 260 20.00 17.71 12.68
CA LEU A 260 19.93 16.27 12.53
C LEU A 260 21.34 15.67 12.52
N LEU A 261 21.63 14.75 13.45
CA LEU A 261 22.88 13.99 13.47
C LEU A 261 22.78 12.80 12.52
N ILE A 262 23.67 12.70 11.55
CA ILE A 262 23.73 11.61 10.58
C ILE A 262 24.96 10.76 10.84
N VAL A 263 24.75 9.44 10.93
CA VAL A 263 25.80 8.42 10.92
C VAL A 263 25.56 7.53 9.70
N SER A 264 26.48 7.57 8.74
CA SER A 264 26.36 6.74 7.53
C SER A 264 27.72 6.52 6.89
N ALA A 265 27.92 5.34 6.29
CA ALA A 265 29.15 4.98 5.57
C ALA A 265 30.47 5.16 6.37
N GLY A 266 30.40 5.12 7.71
CA GLY A 266 31.56 5.34 8.59
C GLY A 266 31.82 6.81 8.94
N ASP A 267 31.04 7.73 8.40
CA ASP A 267 31.11 9.16 8.68
C ASP A 267 30.04 9.59 9.71
N LEU A 268 30.35 10.69 10.41
CA LEU A 268 29.49 11.36 11.37
C LEU A 268 29.44 12.85 11.04
N PHE A 269 28.24 13.39 10.79
CA PHE A 269 28.07 14.81 10.51
C PHE A 269 26.70 15.32 10.94
N THR A 270 26.56 16.63 11.10
CA THR A 270 25.29 17.29 11.45
C THR A 270 24.76 18.06 10.26
N VAL A 271 23.48 17.89 9.97
CA VAL A 271 22.74 18.69 8.98
C VAL A 271 21.86 19.68 9.75
N ALA A 272 22.04 20.98 9.51
CA ALA A 272 21.13 21.97 10.08
C ALA A 272 19.83 22.01 9.27
N GLY A 273 18.67 22.13 9.93
CA GLY A 273 17.36 22.11 9.28
C GLY A 273 17.15 23.27 8.28
N ASN A 274 17.92 24.36 8.43
CA ASN A 274 17.90 25.51 7.52
C ASN A 274 18.90 25.40 6.35
N GLN A 275 19.69 24.32 6.25
CA GLN A 275 20.60 24.15 5.12
C GLN A 275 19.84 23.89 3.80
N PRO A 276 20.36 24.36 2.66
CA PRO A 276 19.77 24.12 1.35
C PRO A 276 19.64 22.62 1.05
N ASP A 277 18.49 22.22 0.49
CA ASP A 277 18.15 20.83 0.22
C ASP A 277 18.86 20.21 -0.99
N ALA A 278 19.67 20.98 -1.71
CA ALA A 278 20.20 20.59 -3.02
C ALA A 278 20.83 19.18 -3.09
N PRO A 279 21.57 18.67 -2.08
CA PRO A 279 22.05 17.29 -2.10
C PRO A 279 20.94 16.25 -1.93
N MET A 280 20.00 16.46 -1.01
CA MET A 280 18.87 15.56 -0.74
C MET A 280 17.88 15.57 -1.92
N ASP A 281 17.54 16.77 -2.41
CA ASP A 281 16.68 16.95 -3.59
C ASP A 281 17.27 16.22 -4.80
N ARG A 282 18.57 16.36 -5.04
CA ARG A 282 19.26 15.65 -6.13
C ARG A 282 19.22 14.14 -5.92
N MET A 283 19.41 13.68 -4.69
CA MET A 283 19.33 12.25 -4.39
C MET A 283 17.93 11.68 -4.68
N MET A 284 16.87 12.41 -4.32
CA MET A 284 15.49 11.99 -4.55
C MET A 284 15.07 12.10 -6.02
N ALA A 285 15.47 13.17 -6.71
CA ALA A 285 15.14 13.38 -8.13
C ALA A 285 15.72 12.31 -9.07
N ASN A 286 16.80 11.63 -8.65
CA ASN A 286 17.50 10.64 -9.47
C ASN A 286 16.98 9.20 -9.29
N ARG A 287 15.79 9.02 -8.70
CA ARG A 287 15.21 7.72 -8.38
C ARG A 287 13.71 7.69 -8.65
N ASP A 288 13.24 6.56 -9.16
CA ASP A 288 11.81 6.24 -9.23
C ASP A 288 11.60 4.89 -8.56
N TYR A 289 10.98 4.89 -7.39
CA TYR A 289 10.74 3.69 -6.63
C TYR A 289 9.50 2.95 -7.14
N THR A 290 9.63 1.64 -7.26
CA THR A 290 8.52 0.70 -7.52
C THR A 290 8.17 -0.12 -6.28
N VAL A 291 9.08 -0.19 -5.29
CA VAL A 291 8.88 -0.75 -3.95
C VAL A 291 9.71 0.06 -2.95
N TYR A 292 9.15 0.40 -1.79
CA TYR A 292 9.85 1.08 -0.71
C TYR A 292 9.15 0.79 0.62
N ASP A 293 9.48 -0.37 1.17
CA ASP A 293 8.60 -1.07 2.10
C ASP A 293 9.39 -1.56 3.31
N ASP A 294 8.76 -1.52 4.48
CA ASP A 294 9.26 -2.21 5.66
C ASP A 294 9.24 -3.74 5.45
N LEU A 295 10.40 -4.35 5.59
CA LEU A 295 10.58 -5.80 5.60
C LEU A 295 10.09 -6.43 6.91
N VAL A 296 10.14 -5.68 8.01
CA VAL A 296 9.73 -6.10 9.35
C VAL A 296 8.93 -4.99 10.02
N ARG A 297 8.07 -5.31 11.01
CA ARG A 297 7.43 -4.28 11.83
C ARG A 297 8.53 -3.41 12.48
N PRO A 298 8.46 -2.07 12.36
CA PRO A 298 9.38 -1.18 13.06
C PRO A 298 9.44 -1.47 14.56
N VAL A 299 10.65 -1.48 15.12
CA VAL A 299 10.88 -1.65 16.55
C VAL A 299 10.98 -0.27 17.18
N VAL A 300 9.98 0.08 17.97
CA VAL A 300 9.92 1.37 18.67
C VAL A 300 10.28 1.19 20.14
N ARG A 301 11.07 2.12 20.66
CA ARG A 301 11.32 2.23 22.10
C ARG A 301 11.27 3.69 22.51
N VAL A 302 10.59 3.92 23.63
CA VAL A 302 10.49 5.22 24.28
C VAL A 302 11.19 5.08 25.62
N SER A 303 12.01 6.08 25.97
CA SER A 303 12.66 6.19 27.26
C SER A 303 11.64 6.29 28.41
N ASP A 304 12.06 5.89 29.62
CA ASP A 304 11.18 5.85 30.79
C ASP A 304 10.59 7.23 31.16
N ASP A 305 11.32 8.31 30.86
CA ASP A 305 10.85 9.68 31.09
C ASP A 305 10.01 10.26 29.94
N GLY A 306 9.85 9.49 28.84
CA GLY A 306 9.04 9.88 27.69
C GLY A 306 9.64 10.99 26.83
N THR A 307 10.93 11.32 27.00
CA THR A 307 11.57 12.46 26.30
C THR A 307 12.39 12.05 25.09
N LEU A 308 12.95 10.84 25.11
CA LEU A 308 13.74 10.25 24.02
C LEU A 308 13.07 9.01 23.46
N ALA A 309 13.26 8.74 22.18
CA ALA A 309 12.84 7.50 21.55
C ALA A 309 13.71 7.12 20.35
N TRP A 310 13.59 5.88 19.91
CA TRP A 310 14.14 5.45 18.64
C TRP A 310 13.22 4.47 17.91
N VAL A 311 13.33 4.49 16.59
CA VAL A 311 12.65 3.56 15.67
C VAL A 311 13.71 2.82 14.86
N ILE A 312 13.76 1.50 14.98
CA ILE A 312 14.66 0.65 14.19
C ILE A 312 13.84 -0.01 13.10
N VAL A 313 14.29 0.12 11.85
CA VAL A 313 13.60 -0.44 10.69
C VAL A 313 14.54 -1.19 9.76
N GLN A 314 13.93 -2.00 8.92
CA GLN A 314 14.59 -2.65 7.80
C GLN A 314 13.71 -2.44 6.57
N VAL A 315 14.23 -1.74 5.57
CA VAL A 315 13.47 -1.31 4.39
C VAL A 315 14.05 -1.93 3.14
N TYR A 316 13.17 -2.47 2.30
CA TYR A 316 13.52 -2.92 0.96
C TYR A 316 13.06 -1.91 -0.07
N ALA A 317 13.98 -1.53 -0.95
CA ALA A 317 13.72 -0.60 -2.02
C ALA A 317 14.02 -1.24 -3.37
N LYS A 318 13.14 -1.04 -4.34
CA LYS A 318 13.31 -1.42 -5.73
C LYS A 318 12.85 -0.30 -6.64
N GLY A 319 13.50 -0.07 -7.77
CA GLY A 319 13.16 1.02 -8.68
C GLY A 319 14.11 1.17 -9.85
N VAL A 320 14.21 2.38 -10.37
CA VAL A 320 15.12 2.78 -11.45
C VAL A 320 15.93 3.99 -11.01
N ARG A 321 17.22 4.03 -11.37
CA ARG A 321 18.08 5.21 -11.20
C ARG A 321 18.07 6.06 -12.46
N PHE A 322 18.17 7.38 -12.30
CA PHE A 322 18.27 8.34 -13.39
C PHE A 322 19.54 9.17 -13.27
N ASP A 323 20.09 9.60 -14.41
CA ASP A 323 21.15 10.60 -14.44
C ASP A 323 20.57 12.03 -14.35
N GLU A 324 21.45 13.04 -14.35
CA GLU A 324 21.08 14.45 -14.28
C GLU A 324 20.22 14.93 -15.48
N THR A 325 20.14 14.15 -16.56
CA THR A 325 19.29 14.43 -17.74
C THR A 325 17.93 13.73 -17.66
N GLY A 326 17.68 12.96 -16.60
CA GLY A 326 16.47 12.16 -16.45
C GLY A 326 16.48 10.86 -17.26
N LYS A 327 17.65 10.42 -17.76
CA LYS A 327 17.75 9.16 -18.50
C LYS A 327 17.98 7.99 -17.52
N PRO A 328 17.28 6.85 -17.68
CA PRO A 328 17.52 5.66 -16.88
C PRO A 328 18.97 5.18 -16.98
N THR A 329 19.63 4.95 -15.85
CA THR A 329 21.02 4.47 -15.75
C THR A 329 21.13 3.01 -15.31
N GLY A 330 20.07 2.45 -14.75
CA GLY A 330 20.03 1.05 -14.34
C GLY A 330 18.98 0.78 -13.25
N PRO A 331 18.81 -0.49 -12.85
CA PRO A 331 17.93 -0.84 -11.74
C PRO A 331 18.46 -0.29 -10.42
N LEU A 332 17.53 0.07 -9.54
CA LEU A 332 17.77 0.35 -8.12
C LEU A 332 17.23 -0.84 -7.33
N GLU A 333 18.05 -1.51 -6.53
CA GLU A 333 17.59 -2.54 -5.60
C GLU A 333 18.53 -2.62 -4.40
N PHE A 334 17.99 -2.43 -3.19
CA PHE A 334 18.78 -2.49 -1.96
C PHE A 334 17.90 -2.83 -0.75
N VAL A 335 18.55 -3.31 0.31
CA VAL A 335 17.98 -3.36 1.66
C VAL A 335 18.75 -2.39 2.53
N SER A 336 18.03 -1.52 3.22
CA SER A 336 18.57 -0.59 4.21
C SER A 336 18.13 -1.02 5.60
N ALA A 337 19.01 -0.88 6.58
CA ALA A 337 18.60 -0.90 7.99
C ALA A 337 19.01 0.43 8.60
N TRP A 338 18.09 1.05 9.33
CA TRP A 338 18.38 2.32 9.98
C TRP A 338 17.69 2.48 11.32
N ILE A 339 18.22 3.42 12.09
CA ILE A 339 17.70 3.87 13.37
C ILE A 339 17.37 5.35 13.24
N GLU A 340 16.11 5.69 13.45
CA GLU A 340 15.65 7.06 13.62
C GLU A 340 15.70 7.39 15.11
N LEU A 341 16.34 8.49 15.46
CA LEU A 341 16.44 8.99 16.83
C LEU A 341 15.50 10.17 16.98
N TYR A 342 14.73 10.19 18.06
CA TYR A 342 13.71 11.19 18.31
C TYR A 342 13.84 11.81 19.69
N GLU A 343 13.56 13.10 19.77
CA GLU A 343 13.37 13.84 21.02
C GLU A 343 11.99 14.49 21.04
N LYS A 344 11.37 14.55 22.22
CA LYS A 344 10.09 15.21 22.42
C LYS A 344 10.30 16.67 22.76
N MET A 345 10.06 17.54 21.79
CA MET A 345 10.26 18.99 21.88
C MET A 345 8.90 19.69 21.90
N ALA A 346 8.62 20.48 22.94
CA ALA A 346 7.34 21.19 23.12
C ALA A 346 6.10 20.27 22.98
N GLY A 347 6.23 19.00 23.39
CA GLY A 347 5.15 18.01 23.33
C GLY A 347 5.06 17.23 22.01
N GLU A 348 5.93 17.51 21.04
CA GLU A 348 5.95 16.84 19.73
C GLU A 348 7.26 16.08 19.51
N TRP A 349 7.18 14.90 18.89
CA TRP A 349 8.37 14.15 18.49
C TRP A 349 9.04 14.78 17.28
N ARG A 350 10.35 15.02 17.39
CA ARG A 350 11.22 15.55 16.33
C ARG A 350 12.41 14.62 16.13
N MET A 351 12.69 14.27 14.88
CA MET A 351 13.84 13.44 14.53
C MET A 351 15.13 14.23 14.73
N THR A 352 16.00 13.76 15.63
CA THR A 352 17.27 14.40 15.99
C THR A 352 18.48 13.66 15.44
N GLY A 353 18.30 12.42 14.97
CA GLY A 353 19.34 11.74 14.22
C GLY A 353 18.86 10.56 13.38
N ASN A 354 19.72 10.14 12.47
CA ASN A 354 19.55 8.93 11.68
C ASN A 354 20.87 8.18 11.57
N VAL A 355 20.84 6.88 11.85
CA VAL A 355 21.97 5.97 11.68
C VAL A 355 21.58 4.94 10.65
N SER A 356 22.30 4.83 9.53
CA SER A 356 21.91 3.92 8.45
C SER A 356 23.07 3.13 7.87
N ASN A 357 22.76 1.91 7.45
CA ASN A 357 23.59 1.11 6.56
C ASN A 357 22.72 0.49 5.45
N PHE A 358 23.35 0.08 4.36
CA PHE A 358 22.64 -0.58 3.26
C PHE A 358 23.48 -1.68 2.64
N ARG A 359 22.80 -2.63 2.00
CA ARG A 359 23.39 -3.64 1.12
C ARG A 359 22.68 -3.60 -0.22
N GLU A 360 23.45 -3.82 -1.29
CA GLU A 360 22.88 -3.94 -2.64
C GLU A 360 22.15 -5.27 -2.83
N GLY A 361 21.03 -5.24 -3.55
CA GLY A 361 20.18 -6.41 -3.75
C GLY A 361 19.42 -6.86 -2.50
N ARG A 362 18.63 -7.93 -2.65
CA ARG A 362 17.74 -8.46 -1.60
C ARG A 362 18.38 -9.54 -0.71
N ASN A 363 19.44 -10.22 -1.15
CA ASN A 363 19.99 -11.43 -0.53
C ASN A 363 20.79 -11.16 0.74
#